data_AF-A0A257WC55-F1
#
_entry.id   AF-A0A257WC55-F1
#
_cell.length_a   1.000
_cell.length_b   1.000
_cell.length_c   1.000
_cell.angle_alpha   90.00
_cell.angle_beta   90.00
_cell.angle_gamma   90.00
#
_symmetry.space_group_name_H-M   'P 1'
#
loop_
_entity.id
_entity.type
_entity.pdbx_description
1 polymer ?
#
loop_
_entity_poly.entity_id
_entity_poly.type
_entity_poly.pdbx_seq_one_letter_code
_entity_poly.pdbx_strand_id
1 'polypeptide(L)'
;MNKVEKRHFRLYTSRNRGSEGAKFIRLFEVLDGMKEYNEEQIFKKARSIKRSQLANLKAHLYGELLVALRLLHSDRNLDIQIREQIDYAKILYNRGLILQSLKMLDKAKTLAKENGHYLLTLEILQFEKSIESRHITRSLKGRAANLIEETVYYGNKITEVVKLSNLSLLLYGVYLDTGHVKNEKEAREVEELFKKQ
;
A
#
# COMPACT_ATOMS: atom_id res chain seq x y z
N MET A 1 -14.54 0.00 12.39
CA MET A 1 -15.10 -0.51 11.12
C MET A 1 -16.54 -0.04 10.96
N ASN A 2 -16.93 0.39 9.77
CA ASN A 2 -18.31 0.76 9.45
C ASN A 2 -19.19 -0.49 9.19
N LYS A 3 -20.51 -0.33 9.08
CA LYS A 3 -21.45 -1.46 8.89
C LYS A 3 -21.13 -2.31 7.66
N VAL A 4 -20.64 -1.71 6.57
CA VAL A 4 -20.32 -2.40 5.31
C VAL A 4 -19.09 -3.29 5.48
N GLU A 5 -18.03 -2.77 6.09
CA GLU A 5 -16.79 -3.49 6.39
C GLU A 5 -17.06 -4.70 7.29
N LYS A 6 -17.86 -4.51 8.35
CA LYS A 6 -18.25 -5.61 9.26
C LYS A 6 -19.00 -6.72 8.51
N ARG A 7 -19.93 -6.36 7.63
CA ARG A 7 -20.67 -7.33 6.80
C ARG A 7 -19.73 -8.05 5.83
N HIS A 8 -18.84 -7.32 5.15
CA HIS A 8 -17.87 -7.91 4.23
C HIS A 8 -16.97 -8.91 4.93
N PHE A 9 -16.41 -8.56 6.09
CA PHE A 9 -15.58 -9.47 6.88
C PHE A 9 -16.30 -10.78 7.24
N ARG A 10 -17.56 -10.70 7.70
CA ARG A 10 -18.36 -11.90 8.00
C ARG A 10 -18.54 -12.81 6.78
N LEU A 11 -18.88 -12.23 5.63
CA LEU A 11 -19.09 -12.98 4.39
C LEU A 11 -17.78 -13.60 3.88
N TYR A 12 -16.70 -12.81 3.84
CA TYR A 12 -15.36 -13.27 3.46
C TYR A 12 -14.92 -14.45 4.34
N THR A 13 -14.99 -14.29 5.66
CA THR A 13 -14.53 -15.30 6.62
C THR A 13 -15.37 -16.57 6.56
N SER A 14 -16.70 -16.43 6.43
CA SER A 14 -17.61 -17.58 6.30
C SER A 14 -17.37 -18.39 5.02
N ARG A 15 -16.97 -17.74 3.92
CA ARG A 15 -16.70 -18.43 2.64
C ARG A 15 -15.34 -19.11 2.61
N ASN A 16 -14.32 -18.45 3.16
CA ASN A 16 -12.93 -18.84 2.93
C ASN A 16 -12.30 -19.67 4.07
N ARG A 17 -12.89 -19.70 5.26
CA ARG A 17 -12.31 -20.34 6.46
C ARG A 17 -13.12 -21.51 7.03
N GLY A 18 -14.23 -21.89 6.39
CA GLY A 18 -15.04 -23.04 6.82
C GLY A 18 -15.37 -23.02 8.32
N SER A 19 -15.13 -24.13 9.02
CA SER A 19 -15.42 -24.27 10.45
C SER A 19 -14.56 -23.38 11.37
N GLU A 20 -13.34 -23.02 10.96
CA GLU A 20 -12.51 -22.07 11.71
C GLU A 20 -13.03 -20.64 11.60
N GLY A 21 -13.66 -20.30 10.47
CA GLY A 21 -14.26 -19.00 10.24
C GLY A 21 -15.30 -18.62 11.29
N ALA A 22 -16.08 -19.59 11.79
CA ALA A 22 -17.06 -19.36 12.85
C ALA A 22 -16.42 -18.88 14.16
N LYS A 23 -15.22 -19.38 14.50
CA LYS A 23 -14.49 -18.94 15.70
C LYS A 23 -14.02 -17.50 15.56
N PHE A 24 -13.50 -17.12 14.39
CA PHE A 24 -13.06 -15.75 14.10
C PHE A 24 -14.22 -14.76 14.09
N ILE A 25 -15.33 -15.11 13.42
CA ILE A 25 -16.55 -14.28 13.41
C ILE A 25 -17.05 -14.09 14.84
N ARG A 26 -17.07 -15.16 15.65
CA ARG A 26 -17.56 -15.06 17.03
C ARG A 26 -16.66 -14.20 17.91
N LEU A 27 -15.33 -14.39 17.81
CA LEU A 27 -14.37 -13.56 18.54
C LEU A 27 -14.51 -12.09 18.13
N PHE A 28 -14.64 -11.83 16.83
CA PHE A 28 -14.85 -10.50 16.28
C PHE A 28 -16.11 -9.83 16.84
N GLU A 29 -17.26 -10.50 16.82
CA GLU A 29 -18.52 -9.95 17.35
C GLU A 29 -18.43 -9.59 18.83
N VAL A 30 -17.73 -10.42 19.60
CA VAL A 30 -17.56 -10.17 21.03
C VAL A 30 -16.68 -8.94 21.26
N LEU A 31 -15.55 -8.84 20.55
CA LEU A 31 -14.63 -7.70 20.65
C LEU A 31 -15.24 -6.40 20.12
N ASP A 32 -15.95 -6.45 18.99
CA ASP A 32 -16.59 -5.28 18.36
C ASP A 32 -17.74 -4.69 19.22
N GLY A 33 -18.37 -5.52 20.06
CA GLY A 33 -19.39 -5.11 21.02
C GLY A 33 -18.85 -4.65 22.37
N MET A 34 -17.53 -4.72 22.60
CA MET A 34 -16.90 -4.31 23.86
C MET A 34 -16.58 -2.82 23.85
N LYS A 35 -17.03 -2.11 24.90
CA LYS A 35 -16.56 -0.74 25.18
C LYS A 35 -15.17 -0.74 25.79
N GLU A 36 -14.91 -1.70 26.69
CA GLU A 36 -13.63 -1.90 27.36
C GLU A 36 -13.22 -3.37 27.22
N TYR A 37 -11.92 -3.60 27.07
CA TYR A 37 -11.37 -4.93 26.88
C TYR A 37 -11.52 -5.78 28.15
N ASN A 38 -12.13 -6.95 28.03
CA ASN A 38 -12.33 -7.87 29.16
C ASN A 38 -12.33 -9.33 28.69
N GLU A 39 -11.30 -10.10 29.06
CA GLU A 39 -11.15 -11.49 28.61
C GLU A 39 -12.20 -12.44 29.20
N GLU A 40 -12.66 -12.21 30.43
CA GLU A 40 -13.71 -13.03 31.04
C GLU A 40 -15.01 -12.97 30.23
N GLN A 41 -15.34 -11.80 29.69
CA GLN A 41 -16.47 -11.66 28.79
C GLN A 41 -16.27 -12.40 27.46
N ILE A 42 -15.04 -12.47 26.95
CA ILE A 42 -14.70 -13.25 25.75
C ILE A 42 -15.00 -14.72 26.00
N PHE A 43 -14.48 -15.30 27.10
CA PHE A 43 -14.69 -16.72 27.41
C PHE A 43 -16.16 -17.05 27.73
N LYS A 44 -16.91 -16.11 28.31
CA LYS A 44 -18.36 -16.27 28.55
C LYS A 44 -19.16 -16.33 27.24
N LYS A 45 -18.84 -15.46 26.27
CA LYS A 45 -19.60 -15.29 25.02
C LYS A 45 -19.10 -16.17 23.85
N ALA A 46 -17.84 -16.59 23.90
CA ALA A 46 -17.16 -17.42 22.90
C ALA A 46 -16.58 -18.69 23.55
N ARG A 47 -17.46 -19.54 24.10
CA ARG A 47 -17.11 -20.73 24.91
C ARG A 47 -16.21 -21.76 24.22
N SER A 48 -16.16 -21.74 22.89
CA SER A 48 -15.29 -22.63 22.10
C SER A 48 -13.82 -22.20 22.09
N ILE A 49 -13.51 -21.00 22.59
CA ILE A 49 -12.15 -20.45 22.65
C ILE A 49 -11.52 -20.80 23.99
N LYS A 50 -10.42 -21.56 23.96
CA LYS A 50 -9.61 -21.84 25.16
C LYS A 50 -8.75 -20.62 25.51
N ARG A 51 -8.49 -20.42 26.81
CA ARG A 51 -7.63 -19.32 27.30
C ARG A 51 -6.26 -19.30 26.63
N SER A 52 -5.64 -20.47 26.50
CA SER A 52 -4.33 -20.63 25.85
C SER A 52 -4.30 -20.24 24.36
N GLN A 53 -5.46 -20.20 23.70
CA GLN A 53 -5.56 -19.90 22.26
C GLN A 53 -5.85 -18.42 22.00
N LEU A 54 -6.28 -17.65 23.02
CA LEU A 54 -6.81 -16.30 22.81
C LEU A 54 -5.79 -15.37 22.17
N ALA A 55 -4.53 -15.38 22.61
CA ALA A 55 -3.48 -14.54 22.04
C ALA A 55 -3.29 -14.78 20.55
N ASN A 56 -3.10 -16.05 20.15
CA ASN A 56 -2.95 -16.42 18.74
C ASN A 56 -4.20 -16.11 17.93
N LEU A 57 -5.39 -16.42 18.46
CA LEU A 57 -6.65 -16.14 17.77
C LEU A 57 -6.86 -14.64 17.54
N LYS A 58 -6.45 -13.76 18.47
CA LYS A 58 -6.47 -12.31 18.25
C LYS A 58 -5.54 -11.90 17.12
N ALA A 59 -4.31 -12.43 17.09
CA ALA A 59 -3.35 -12.14 16.03
C ALA A 59 -3.85 -12.60 14.65
N HIS A 60 -4.37 -13.84 14.57
CA HIS A 60 -4.97 -14.37 13.35
C HIS A 60 -6.21 -13.57 12.92
N LEU A 61 -7.11 -13.24 13.86
CA LEU A 61 -8.27 -12.39 13.59
C LEU A 61 -7.85 -11.05 12.99
N TYR A 62 -6.82 -10.42 13.54
CA TYR A 62 -6.30 -9.16 13.01
C TYR A 62 -5.81 -9.32 11.56
N GLY A 63 -5.06 -10.38 11.27
CA GLY A 63 -4.65 -10.71 9.90
C GLY A 63 -5.84 -10.89 8.94
N GLU A 64 -6.87 -11.65 9.34
CA GLU A 64 -8.07 -11.85 8.53
C GLU A 64 -8.85 -10.56 8.29
N LEU A 65 -8.89 -9.67 9.30
CA LEU A 65 -9.52 -8.35 9.17
C LEU A 65 -8.77 -7.49 8.14
N LEU A 66 -7.43 -7.48 8.17
CA LEU A 66 -6.63 -6.76 7.19
C LEU A 66 -6.86 -7.27 5.77
N VAL A 67 -6.89 -8.60 5.58
CA VAL A 67 -7.16 -9.20 4.26
C VAL A 67 -8.55 -8.85 3.76
N ALA A 68 -9.58 -8.98 4.60
CA ALA A 68 -10.95 -8.64 4.24
C ALA A 68 -11.09 -7.15 3.88
N LEU A 69 -10.43 -6.26 4.63
CA LEU A 69 -10.43 -4.82 4.33
C LEU A 69 -9.70 -4.52 3.02
N ARG A 70 -8.55 -5.16 2.76
CA ARG A 70 -7.82 -5.02 1.50
C ARG A 70 -8.69 -5.43 0.31
N LEU A 71 -9.38 -6.56 0.41
CA LEU A 71 -10.27 -7.04 -0.66
C LEU A 71 -11.50 -6.16 -0.88
N LEU A 72 -12.03 -5.54 0.19
CA LEU A 72 -13.16 -4.62 0.05
C LEU A 72 -12.76 -3.30 -0.62
N HIS A 73 -11.56 -2.83 -0.34
CA HIS A 73 -11.10 -1.49 -0.74
C HIS A 73 -10.15 -1.49 -1.94
N SER A 74 -9.73 -2.66 -2.44
CA SER A 74 -8.81 -2.78 -3.58
C SER A 74 -9.29 -1.97 -4.78
N ASP A 75 -10.57 -2.07 -5.13
CA ASP A 75 -11.13 -1.45 -6.33
C ASP A 75 -11.21 0.09 -6.23
N ARG A 76 -11.06 0.65 -5.02
CA ARG A 76 -11.13 2.10 -4.77
C ARG A 76 -9.77 2.74 -4.56
N ASN A 77 -8.72 1.93 -4.44
CA ASN A 77 -7.37 2.42 -4.18
C ASN A 77 -6.44 1.96 -5.30
N LEU A 78 -6.09 2.90 -6.16
CA LEU A 78 -5.28 2.62 -7.34
C LEU A 78 -3.87 2.13 -6.99
N ASP A 79 -3.26 2.65 -5.92
CA ASP A 79 -1.98 2.16 -5.42
C ASP A 79 -2.03 0.68 -5.07
N ILE A 80 -3.11 0.24 -4.38
CA ILE A 80 -3.30 -1.18 -4.03
C ILE A 80 -3.43 -2.03 -5.31
N GLN A 81 -4.17 -1.57 -6.31
CA GLN A 81 -4.33 -2.28 -7.57
C GLN A 81 -3.02 -2.41 -8.33
N ILE A 82 -2.26 -1.32 -8.49
CA ILE A 82 -0.99 -1.32 -9.20
C ILE A 82 0.00 -2.27 -8.50
N ARG A 83 0.11 -2.18 -7.17
CA ARG A 83 0.97 -3.08 -6.39
C ARG A 83 0.59 -4.54 -6.56
N GLU A 84 -0.71 -4.84 -6.57
CA GLU A 84 -1.18 -6.20 -6.81
C GLU A 84 -0.80 -6.70 -8.22
N GLN A 85 -0.89 -5.87 -9.26
CA GLN A 85 -0.43 -6.24 -10.60
C GLN A 85 1.08 -6.49 -10.64
N ILE A 86 1.87 -5.70 -9.90
CA ILE A 86 3.32 -5.92 -9.75
C ILE A 86 3.58 -7.27 -9.06
N ASP A 87 2.85 -7.60 -8.00
CA ASP A 87 2.99 -8.86 -7.27
C ASP A 87 2.66 -10.07 -8.15
N TYR A 88 1.56 -10.01 -8.91
CA TYR A 88 1.24 -11.04 -9.89
C TYR A 88 2.31 -11.16 -10.98
N ALA A 89 2.85 -10.05 -11.47
CA ALA A 89 3.95 -10.08 -12.44
C ALA A 89 5.21 -10.75 -11.87
N LYS A 90 5.55 -10.50 -10.60
CA LYS A 90 6.66 -11.16 -9.89
C LYS A 90 6.42 -12.68 -9.78
N ILE A 91 5.21 -13.09 -9.41
CA ILE A 91 4.83 -14.52 -9.32
C ILE A 91 4.97 -15.20 -10.69
N LEU A 92 4.44 -14.60 -11.75
CA LEU A 92 4.52 -15.14 -13.11
C LEU A 92 5.97 -15.27 -13.58
N TYR A 93 6.79 -14.25 -13.33
CA TYR A 93 8.22 -14.29 -13.66
C TYR A 93 8.94 -15.45 -12.97
N ASN A 94 8.71 -15.62 -11.66
CA ASN A 94 9.30 -16.71 -10.87
C ASN A 94 8.83 -18.10 -11.32
N ARG A 95 7.69 -18.19 -12.02
CA ARG A 95 7.18 -19.42 -12.64
C ARG A 95 7.66 -19.62 -14.08
N GLY A 96 8.53 -18.77 -14.60
CA GLY A 96 9.04 -18.83 -15.98
C GLY A 96 8.11 -18.24 -17.03
N LEU A 97 6.98 -17.64 -16.63
CA LEU A 97 5.99 -17.04 -17.52
C LEU A 97 6.37 -15.58 -17.85
N ILE A 98 7.51 -15.41 -18.51
CA ILE A 98 8.17 -14.10 -18.72
C ILE A 98 7.31 -13.14 -19.54
N LEU A 99 6.72 -13.60 -20.65
CA LEU A 99 5.90 -12.76 -21.52
C LEU A 99 4.63 -12.27 -20.82
N GLN A 100 4.02 -13.12 -19.99
CA GLN A 100 2.84 -12.80 -19.21
C GLN A 100 3.19 -11.81 -18.10
N SER A 101 4.34 -11.99 -17.43
CA SER A 101 4.87 -11.03 -16.46
C SER A 101 5.05 -9.65 -17.10
N LEU A 102 5.73 -9.55 -18.25
CA LEU A 102 5.92 -8.30 -18.97
C LEU A 102 4.60 -7.64 -19.40
N LYS A 103 3.62 -8.42 -19.85
CA LYS A 103 2.28 -7.91 -20.20
C LYS A 103 1.54 -7.33 -18.98
N MET A 104 1.73 -7.92 -17.79
CA MET A 104 1.18 -7.37 -16.56
C MET A 104 1.89 -6.07 -16.14
N LEU A 105 3.22 -6.04 -16.25
CA LEU A 105 4.01 -4.85 -15.96
C LEU A 105 3.66 -3.69 -16.88
N ASP A 106 3.48 -3.93 -18.18
CA ASP A 106 3.10 -2.89 -19.15
C ASP A 106 1.76 -2.22 -18.77
N LYS A 107 0.74 -3.03 -18.45
CA LYS A 107 -0.56 -2.51 -17.97
C LYS A 107 -0.44 -1.73 -16.67
N ALA A 108 0.28 -2.28 -15.69
CA ALA A 108 0.50 -1.63 -14.41
C ALA A 108 1.26 -0.31 -14.57
N LYS A 109 2.25 -0.27 -15.48
CA LYS A 109 3.05 0.92 -15.77
C LYS A 109 2.21 2.01 -16.37
N THR A 110 1.41 1.70 -17.39
CA THR A 110 0.49 2.66 -18.00
C THR A 110 -0.45 3.28 -16.96
N LEU A 111 -1.08 2.42 -16.14
CA LEU A 111 -1.98 2.87 -15.08
C LEU A 111 -1.27 3.77 -14.04
N ALA A 112 -0.06 3.40 -13.63
CA ALA A 112 0.76 4.18 -12.70
C ALA A 112 1.17 5.54 -13.27
N LYS A 113 1.58 5.58 -14.54
CA LYS A 113 1.99 6.79 -15.25
C LYS A 113 0.84 7.77 -15.41
N GLU A 114 -0.31 7.30 -15.85
CA GLU A 114 -1.51 8.13 -16.08
C GLU A 114 -2.03 8.78 -14.79
N ASN A 115 -1.77 8.18 -13.63
CA ASN A 115 -2.27 8.64 -12.34
C ASN A 115 -1.18 9.22 -11.42
N GLY A 116 0.02 9.49 -11.95
CA GLY A 116 1.09 10.17 -11.21
C GLY A 116 1.77 9.33 -10.12
N HIS A 117 1.64 8.00 -10.13
CA HIS A 117 2.28 7.10 -9.17
C HIS A 117 3.76 6.86 -9.51
N TYR A 118 4.57 7.91 -9.48
CA TYR A 118 5.95 7.89 -9.99
C TYR A 118 6.85 6.84 -9.32
N LEU A 119 6.71 6.61 -8.01
CA LEU A 119 7.46 5.59 -7.30
C LEU A 119 7.12 4.17 -7.79
N LEU A 120 5.85 3.88 -8.04
CA LEU A 120 5.41 2.59 -8.58
C LEU A 120 5.85 2.42 -10.04
N THR A 121 5.78 3.50 -10.83
CA THR A 121 6.34 3.50 -12.19
C THR A 121 7.82 3.14 -12.17
N LEU A 122 8.61 3.74 -11.27
CA LEU A 122 10.03 3.43 -11.12
C LEU A 122 10.26 1.97 -10.70
N GLU A 123 9.48 1.44 -9.74
CA GLU A 123 9.56 0.03 -9.33
C GLU A 123 9.33 -0.90 -10.53
N ILE A 124 8.31 -0.63 -11.33
CA ILE A 124 7.99 -1.43 -12.53
C ILE A 124 9.14 -1.36 -13.54
N LEU A 125 9.66 -0.17 -13.83
CA LEU A 125 10.78 0.02 -14.77
C LEU A 125 12.04 -0.73 -14.34
N GLN A 126 12.37 -0.70 -13.05
CA GLN A 126 13.50 -1.47 -12.54
C GLN A 126 13.28 -2.97 -12.69
N PHE A 127 12.04 -3.44 -12.48
CA PHE A 127 11.74 -4.84 -12.69
C PHE A 127 11.82 -5.23 -14.18
N GLU A 128 11.29 -4.41 -15.09
CA GLU A 128 11.44 -4.62 -16.54
C GLU A 128 12.91 -4.67 -16.96
N LYS A 129 13.75 -3.76 -16.47
CA LYS A 129 15.20 -3.78 -16.70
C LYS A 129 15.85 -5.07 -16.18
N SER A 130 15.43 -5.52 -15.01
CA SER A 130 15.90 -6.77 -14.41
C SER A 130 15.56 -7.98 -15.29
N ILE A 131 14.35 -8.02 -15.85
CA ILE A 131 13.94 -9.07 -16.79
C ILE A 131 14.76 -8.98 -18.08
N GLU A 132 14.88 -7.79 -18.67
CA GLU A 132 15.62 -7.55 -19.92
C GLU A 132 17.10 -7.94 -19.81
N SER A 133 17.73 -7.71 -18.66
CA SER A 133 19.14 -8.06 -18.44
C SER A 133 19.41 -9.57 -18.35
N ARG A 134 18.41 -10.38 -17.97
CA ARG A 134 18.56 -11.83 -17.73
C ARG A 134 18.00 -12.69 -18.86
N HIS A 135 17.06 -12.15 -19.61
CA HIS A 135 16.41 -12.86 -20.69
C HIS A 135 16.61 -12.05 -21.95
N ILE A 136 17.13 -12.70 -22.99
CA ILE A 136 16.92 -12.20 -24.36
C ILE A 136 15.44 -12.41 -24.64
N THR A 137 14.61 -11.53 -24.08
CA THR A 137 13.30 -11.26 -24.66
C THR A 137 13.65 -10.91 -26.10
N ARG A 138 12.97 -11.48 -27.10
CA ARG A 138 13.21 -11.16 -28.52
C ARG A 138 12.73 -9.74 -28.82
N SER A 139 13.01 -8.81 -27.91
CA SER A 139 12.56 -7.45 -27.88
C SER A 139 13.10 -6.71 -29.08
N LEU A 140 12.29 -5.74 -29.49
CA LEU A 140 12.66 -4.78 -30.50
C LEU A 140 14.00 -4.13 -30.10
N LYS A 141 14.95 -4.12 -31.04
CA LYS A 141 16.19 -3.35 -30.95
C LYS A 141 15.87 -1.95 -30.41
N GLY A 142 16.45 -1.58 -29.27
CA GLY A 142 16.22 -0.28 -28.62
C GLY A 142 15.43 -0.31 -27.31
N ARG A 143 14.81 -1.44 -26.91
CA ARG A 143 14.06 -1.53 -25.63
C ARG A 143 14.91 -1.15 -24.42
N ALA A 144 16.16 -1.60 -24.35
CA ALA A 144 17.06 -1.27 -23.24
C ALA A 144 17.32 0.24 -23.13
N ALA A 145 17.52 0.94 -24.26
CA ALA A 145 17.71 2.38 -24.29
C ALA A 145 16.45 3.11 -23.80
N ASN A 146 15.27 2.70 -24.27
CA ASN A 146 14.00 3.28 -23.84
C ASN A 146 13.77 3.10 -22.34
N LEU A 147 14.07 1.91 -21.79
CA LEU A 147 13.94 1.67 -20.35
C LEU A 147 14.88 2.55 -19.53
N ILE A 148 16.11 2.79 -20.02
CA ILE A 148 17.08 3.68 -19.36
C ILE A 148 16.55 5.11 -19.35
N GLU A 149 16.16 5.64 -20.51
CA GLU A 149 15.64 7.00 -20.65
C GLU A 149 14.40 7.22 -19.78
N GLU A 150 13.44 6.29 -19.83
CA GLU A 150 12.21 6.34 -19.04
C GLU A 150 12.50 6.30 -17.53
N THR A 151 13.45 5.47 -17.10
CA THR A 151 13.88 5.40 -15.68
C THR A 151 14.47 6.72 -15.22
N VAL A 152 15.35 7.35 -16.02
CA VAL A 152 15.96 8.65 -15.69
C VAL A 152 14.89 9.72 -15.57
N TYR A 153 13.95 9.77 -16.52
CA TYR A 153 12.84 10.72 -16.49
C TYR A 153 12.02 10.62 -15.20
N TYR A 154 11.59 9.41 -14.81
CA TYR A 154 10.80 9.24 -13.59
C TYR A 154 11.60 9.42 -12.30
N GLY A 155 12.91 9.12 -12.32
CA GLY A 155 13.81 9.44 -11.20
C GLY A 155 13.87 10.94 -10.92
N ASN A 156 13.95 11.77 -11.96
CA ASN A 156 13.90 13.22 -11.82
C ASN A 156 12.55 13.70 -11.29
N LYS A 157 11.43 13.13 -11.78
CA LYS A 157 10.08 13.46 -11.28
C LYS A 157 9.90 13.15 -9.81
N ILE A 158 10.41 12.02 -9.33
CA ILE A 158 10.39 11.69 -7.90
C ILE A 158 11.18 12.73 -7.10
N THR A 159 12.37 13.13 -7.58
CA THR A 159 13.20 14.13 -6.92
C THR A 159 12.49 15.48 -6.80
N GLU A 160 11.81 15.93 -7.86
CA GLU A 160 10.98 17.14 -7.86
C GLU A 160 9.88 17.08 -6.80
N VAL A 161 9.10 15.99 -6.79
CA VAL A 161 7.99 15.79 -5.82
C VAL A 161 8.50 15.76 -4.40
N VAL A 162 9.60 15.06 -4.14
CA VAL A 162 10.21 14.98 -2.80
C VAL A 162 10.64 16.38 -2.35
N LYS A 163 11.33 17.15 -3.20
CA LYS A 163 11.74 18.52 -2.88
C LYS A 163 10.55 19.39 -2.47
N LEU A 164 9.47 19.37 -3.26
CA LEU A 164 8.27 20.16 -2.96
C LEU A 164 7.59 19.71 -1.66
N SER A 165 7.50 18.41 -1.41
CA SER A 165 6.90 17.89 -0.17
C SER A 165 7.72 18.25 1.07
N ASN A 166 9.05 18.24 0.96
CA ASN A 166 9.95 18.65 2.04
C ASN A 166 9.81 20.16 2.32
N LEU A 167 9.73 20.99 1.29
CA LEU A 167 9.49 22.43 1.43
C LEU A 167 8.14 22.72 2.09
N SER A 168 7.09 21.99 1.72
CA SER A 168 5.77 22.13 2.36
C SER A 168 5.82 21.78 3.85
N LEU A 169 6.53 20.71 4.21
CA LEU A 169 6.68 20.32 5.61
C LEU A 169 7.55 21.32 6.39
N LEU A 170 8.60 21.87 5.76
CA LEU A 170 9.41 22.93 6.34
C LEU A 170 8.57 24.18 6.63
N LEU A 171 7.70 24.58 5.71
CA LEU A 171 6.81 25.73 5.89
C LEU A 171 5.88 25.52 7.08
N TYR A 172 5.34 24.31 7.20
CA TYR A 172 4.49 23.93 8.31
C TYR A 172 5.25 23.96 9.64
N GLY A 173 6.50 23.48 9.67
CA GLY A 173 7.37 23.57 10.84
C GLY A 173 7.60 25.02 11.29
N VAL A 174 7.98 25.90 10.35
CA VAL A 174 8.13 27.35 10.62
C VAL A 174 6.83 27.93 11.20
N TYR A 175 5.68 27.60 10.61
CA TYR A 175 4.39 28.07 11.11
C TYR A 175 4.12 27.63 12.55
N LEU A 176 4.45 26.39 12.93
CA LEU A 176 4.28 25.92 14.31
C LEU A 176 5.19 26.66 15.29
N ASP A 177 6.40 27.00 14.87
CA ASP A 177 7.40 27.66 15.73
C ASP A 177 7.13 29.16 15.90
N THR A 178 6.79 29.86 14.83
CA THR A 178 6.70 31.33 14.82
C THR A 178 5.28 31.88 14.70
N GLY A 179 4.31 31.04 14.34
CA GLY A 179 2.97 31.46 13.94
C GLY A 179 2.97 32.17 12.58
N HIS A 180 1.94 32.97 12.33
CA HIS A 180 1.88 33.81 11.12
C HIS A 180 2.98 34.85 11.12
N VAL A 181 3.58 35.08 9.94
CA VAL A 181 4.53 36.17 9.70
C VAL A 181 3.88 37.51 10.06
N LYS A 182 4.54 38.28 10.93
CA LYS A 182 3.99 39.53 11.51
C LYS A 182 4.58 40.80 10.90
N ASN A 183 5.74 40.69 10.25
CA ASN A 183 6.48 41.83 9.69
C ASN A 183 7.35 41.40 8.50
N GLU A 184 7.86 42.38 7.75
CA GLU A 184 8.71 42.13 6.57
C GLU A 184 10.05 41.44 6.90
N LYS A 185 10.55 41.58 8.13
CA LYS A 185 11.81 40.94 8.53
C LYS A 185 11.62 39.42 8.63
N GLU A 186 10.56 38.98 9.31
CA GLU A 186 10.17 37.58 9.38
C GLU A 186 9.86 37.01 7.98
N ALA A 187 9.20 37.79 7.11
CA ALA A 187 8.96 37.38 5.72
C ALA A 187 10.27 37.09 4.98
N ARG A 188 11.27 37.99 5.11
CA ARG A 188 12.60 37.82 4.50
C ARG A 188 13.36 36.62 5.07
N GLU A 189 13.27 36.37 6.37
CA GLU A 189 13.91 35.21 7.01
C GLU A 189 13.37 33.88 6.45
N VAL A 190 12.05 33.79 6.27
CA VAL A 190 11.42 32.61 5.64
C VAL A 190 11.81 32.50 4.17
N GLU A 191 11.83 33.58 3.41
CA GLU A 191 12.24 33.56 2.00
C GLU A 191 13.69 33.08 1.82
N GLU A 192 14.62 33.59 2.63
CA GLU A 192 16.02 33.20 2.61
C GLU A 192 16.24 31.75 3.05
N LEU A 193 15.42 31.24 3.98
CA LEU A 193 15.42 29.82 4.36
C LEU A 193 15.05 28.93 3.17
N PHE A 194 14.04 29.31 2.39
CA PHE A 194 13.54 28.53 1.26
C PHE A 194 14.47 28.58 0.05
N LYS A 195 15.14 29.71 -0.20
CA LYS A 195 16.16 29.84 -1.27
C LYS A 195 17.37 28.91 -1.10
N LYS A 196 17.65 28.47 0.13
CA LYS A 196 18.79 27.59 0.44
C LYS A 196 18.53 26.09 0.18
N GLN A 197 17.29 25.72 -0.13
CA GLN A 197 16.85 24.33 -0.36
C GLN A 197 16.79 24.01 -1.86
#